data_AF-A0A3Q2R3M4-F1
#
_entry.id   AF-A0A3Q2R3M4-F1
#
_cell.length_a   1.000
_cell.length_b   1.000
_cell.length_c   1.000
_cell.angle_alpha   90.00
_cell.angle_beta   90.00
_cell.angle_gamma   90.00
#
_symmetry.space_group_name_H-M   'P 1'
#
loop_
_entity.id
_entity.type
_entity.pdbx_description
1 polymer ?
#
loop_
_entity_poly.entity_id
_entity_poly.type
_entity_poly.pdbx_seq_one_letter_code
_entity_poly.pdbx_strand_id
1 'polypeptide(L)'
;SLKMELRKGIMKRPLKNFWFQQWKKYVGFDNWDMYNVGDRSIYPGPIDNSGLFSDQVTQALKEHLIDQMDYVLVPTDAWNKLVSWYGCLEGQSPIVRKVIEQGMFVKHCKVEVYLLELSLYENNNMEKVIKQHFSKADTVDTIEKKMRTLFSIPTKKETQLWSKYLSNIYEQLTNPKCTVQDAGLFHGQLIGIEVKNEDGTWPGHVLHPK
;
A
#
# COMPACT_ATOMS: atom_id res chain seq x y z
N SER A 1 26.74 -4.96 3.31
CA SER A 1 26.00 -3.85 2.68
C SER A 1 24.51 -4.03 2.94
N LEU A 2 23.84 -3.05 3.57
CA LEU A 2 22.37 -3.05 3.77
C LEU A 2 21.60 -2.69 2.48
N LYS A 3 22.30 -2.22 1.45
CA LYS A 3 21.74 -1.97 0.11
C LYS A 3 21.65 -3.29 -0.65
N MET A 4 20.60 -4.06 -0.38
CA MET A 4 20.18 -5.14 -1.26
C MET A 4 19.35 -4.55 -2.40
N GLU A 5 19.66 -4.95 -3.62
CA GLU A 5 18.86 -4.66 -4.82
C GLU A 5 17.38 -5.01 -4.58
N LEU A 6 16.48 -4.11 -4.97
CA LEU A 6 15.04 -4.34 -4.85
C LEU A 6 14.60 -5.25 -6.00
N ARG A 7 13.95 -6.36 -5.66
CA ARG A 7 13.31 -7.25 -6.64
C ARG A 7 11.84 -7.42 -6.28
N LYS A 8 11.00 -7.49 -7.30
CA LYS A 8 9.55 -7.70 -7.17
C LYS A 8 9.25 -8.89 -6.26
N GLY A 9 8.30 -8.73 -5.35
CA GLY A 9 7.86 -9.77 -4.44
C GLY A 9 8.67 -9.91 -3.15
N ILE A 10 9.86 -9.30 -3.04
CA ILE A 10 10.62 -9.30 -1.80
C ILE A 10 9.86 -8.54 -0.71
N MET A 11 9.88 -9.08 0.51
CA MET A 11 9.36 -8.40 1.69
C MET A 11 10.44 -7.53 2.34
N LYS A 12 10.07 -6.32 2.71
CA LYS A 12 10.86 -5.34 3.47
C LYS A 12 10.09 -4.94 4.72
N ARG A 13 10.80 -4.41 5.71
CA ARG A 13 10.21 -3.95 6.96
C ARG A 13 10.59 -2.50 7.22
N PRO A 14 9.62 -1.57 7.24
CA PRO A 14 9.82 -0.25 7.80
C PRO A 14 10.28 -0.34 9.26
N LEU A 15 11.33 0.42 9.57
CA LEU A 15 11.89 0.57 10.90
C LEU A 15 12.04 2.06 11.16
N LYS A 16 11.55 2.54 12.31
CA LYS A 16 11.62 3.96 12.69
C LYS A 16 13.06 4.48 12.54
N ASN A 17 13.22 5.53 11.74
CA ASN A 17 14.53 6.04 11.37
C ASN A 17 15.30 6.50 12.60
N PHE A 18 14.63 7.14 13.56
CA PHE A 18 15.25 7.56 14.81
C PHE A 18 15.94 6.41 15.56
N TRP A 19 15.24 5.28 15.76
CA TRP A 19 15.82 4.10 16.40
C TRP A 19 17.02 3.57 15.59
N PHE A 20 16.89 3.54 14.26
CA PHE A 20 17.95 3.08 13.38
C PHE A 20 19.19 4.00 13.40
N GLN A 21 19.03 5.31 13.41
CA GLN A 21 20.14 6.26 13.55
C GLN A 21 20.84 6.10 14.91
N GLN A 22 20.08 5.87 15.98
CA GLN A 22 20.63 5.59 17.31
C GLN A 22 21.45 4.30 17.30
N TRP A 23 20.92 3.23 16.70
CA TRP A 23 21.63 1.97 16.52
C TRP A 23 22.93 2.15 15.72
N LYS A 24 22.90 2.91 14.62
CA LYS A 24 24.11 3.18 13.81
C LYS A 24 25.20 3.87 14.62
N LYS A 25 24.86 4.84 15.47
CA LYS A 25 25.82 5.50 16.39
C LYS A 25 26.39 4.49 17.38
N TYR A 26 25.51 3.69 18.01
CA TYR A 26 25.90 2.70 19.02
C TYR A 26 26.91 1.68 18.47
N VAL A 27 26.74 1.22 17.23
CA VAL A 27 27.62 0.21 16.62
C VAL A 27 28.74 0.80 15.74
N GLY A 28 28.81 2.13 15.61
CA GLY A 28 29.80 2.80 14.75
C GLY A 28 29.59 2.54 13.25
N PHE A 29 28.36 2.32 12.80
CA PHE A 29 28.06 1.82 11.44
C PHE A 29 28.61 2.69 10.31
N ASP A 30 28.54 4.02 10.44
CA ASP A 30 28.97 4.96 9.39
C ASP A 30 30.46 5.37 9.52
N ASN A 31 31.22 4.77 10.45
CA ASN A 31 32.68 4.93 10.64
C ASN A 31 33.24 6.38 10.80
N TRP A 32 32.40 7.38 11.05
CA TRP A 32 32.83 8.79 11.19
C TRP A 32 32.84 9.31 12.64
N ASP A 33 32.08 8.67 13.55
CA ASP A 33 32.01 9.02 14.97
C ASP A 33 32.18 7.76 15.82
N MET A 34 33.44 7.40 16.10
CA MET A 34 33.80 6.21 16.87
C MET A 34 33.88 6.46 18.38
N TYR A 35 33.73 7.71 18.83
CA TYR A 35 34.00 8.10 20.22
C TYR A 35 33.05 7.45 21.22
N ASN A 36 31.79 7.25 20.82
CA ASN A 36 30.73 6.75 21.71
C ASN A 36 30.32 5.30 21.39
N VAL A 37 31.07 4.60 20.53
CA VAL A 37 30.72 3.22 20.13
C VAL A 37 30.70 2.30 21.35
N GLY A 38 29.59 1.57 21.50
CA GLY A 38 29.35 0.69 22.64
C GLY A 38 28.95 1.40 23.94
N ASP A 39 28.89 2.74 23.98
CA ASP A 39 28.45 3.48 25.17
C ASP A 39 26.98 3.18 25.47
N ARG A 40 26.71 2.83 26.71
CA ARG A 40 25.36 2.56 27.22
C ARG A 40 24.45 3.78 27.13
N SER A 41 25.00 5.00 27.19
CA SER A 41 24.23 6.25 27.08
C SER A 41 23.51 6.39 25.75
N ILE A 42 24.04 5.75 24.70
CA ILE A 42 23.49 5.77 23.34
C ILE A 42 22.93 4.41 22.91
N TYR A 43 22.75 3.47 23.83
CA TYR A 43 22.12 2.18 23.56
C TYR A 43 20.70 2.40 23.02
N PRO A 44 20.34 1.82 21.85
CA PRO A 44 19.06 2.13 21.20
C PRO A 44 17.84 1.55 21.92
N GLY A 45 18.03 0.59 22.84
CA GLY A 45 16.92 -0.12 23.48
C GLY A 45 16.18 -1.07 22.50
N PRO A 46 15.05 -1.65 22.93
CA PRO A 46 14.19 -2.44 22.07
C PRO A 46 13.72 -1.65 20.85
N ILE A 47 13.50 -2.34 19.72
CA ILE A 47 12.93 -1.71 18.53
C ILE A 47 11.57 -1.11 18.88
N ASP A 48 11.43 0.19 18.64
CA ASP A 48 10.20 0.92 18.87
C ASP A 48 9.71 1.65 17.61
N ASN A 49 8.64 1.13 17.02
CA ASN A 49 7.94 1.70 15.87
C ASN A 49 6.69 2.50 16.25
N SER A 50 6.42 2.74 17.54
CA SER A 50 5.21 3.45 18.03
C SER A 50 4.95 4.77 17.31
N GLY A 51 6.04 5.51 17.02
CA GLY A 51 6.00 6.80 16.33
C GLY A 51 5.53 6.73 14.87
N LEU A 52 5.53 5.55 14.25
CA LEU A 52 5.03 5.31 12.89
C LEU A 52 3.52 5.04 12.87
N PHE A 53 2.90 4.74 14.02
CA PHE A 53 1.49 4.37 14.08
C PHE A 53 0.58 5.57 14.38
N SER A 54 -0.54 5.66 13.67
CA SER A 54 -1.64 6.58 13.98
C SER A 54 -2.52 6.05 15.12
N ASP A 55 -2.59 4.72 15.25
CA ASP A 55 -3.32 4.00 16.28
C ASP A 55 -2.44 2.88 16.85
N GLN A 56 -2.22 2.90 18.16
CA GLN A 56 -1.34 1.93 18.84
C GLN A 56 -1.99 0.55 19.01
N VAL A 57 -3.32 0.47 19.00
CA VAL A 57 -4.07 -0.79 19.15
C VAL A 57 -4.07 -1.55 17.83
N THR A 58 -4.51 -0.90 16.75
CA THR A 58 -4.55 -1.53 15.42
C THR A 58 -3.20 -1.55 14.72
N GLN A 59 -2.23 -0.76 15.19
CA GLN A 59 -0.92 -0.54 14.56
C GLN A 59 -1.05 -0.05 13.12
N ALA A 60 -2.12 0.72 12.84
CA ALA A 60 -2.29 1.43 11.58
C ALA A 60 -1.17 2.45 11.40
N LEU A 61 -0.54 2.49 10.22
CA LEU A 61 0.50 3.49 9.94
C LEU A 61 -0.11 4.88 9.82
N LYS A 62 0.62 5.89 10.30
CA LYS A 62 0.38 7.29 9.91
C LYS A 62 0.47 7.41 8.40
N GLU A 63 -0.32 8.31 7.84
CA GLU A 63 -0.22 8.66 6.43
C GLU A 63 1.03 9.51 6.17
N HIS A 64 1.45 9.56 4.90
CA HIS A 64 2.53 10.44 4.42
C HIS A 64 3.91 10.26 5.07
N LEU A 65 4.21 9.09 5.63
CA LEU A 65 5.57 8.79 6.11
C LEU A 65 6.55 8.74 4.92
N ILE A 66 7.71 9.35 5.11
CA ILE A 66 8.74 9.54 4.10
C ILE A 66 9.90 8.57 4.37
N ASP A 67 10.27 7.79 3.35
CA ASP A 67 11.45 6.90 3.37
C ASP A 67 12.73 7.71 3.60
N GLN A 68 13.64 7.17 4.40
CA GLN A 68 14.88 7.78 4.88
C GLN A 68 14.72 8.98 5.82
N MET A 69 13.49 9.48 6.03
CA MET A 69 13.20 10.55 7.00
C MET A 69 12.53 9.98 8.24
N ASP A 70 11.37 9.35 8.09
CA ASP A 70 10.58 8.81 9.20
C ASP A 70 10.90 7.34 9.50
N TYR A 71 11.17 6.57 8.45
CA TYR A 71 11.56 5.16 8.53
C TYR A 71 12.67 4.83 7.54
N VAL A 72 13.32 3.69 7.76
CA VAL A 72 14.20 3.02 6.80
C VAL A 72 13.62 1.66 6.46
N LEU A 73 13.92 1.17 5.26
CA LEU A 73 13.49 -0.15 4.81
C LEU A 73 14.61 -1.17 5.00
N VAL A 74 14.40 -2.14 5.88
CA VAL A 74 15.36 -3.23 6.10
C VAL A 74 14.90 -4.54 5.45
N PRO A 75 15.82 -5.37 4.91
CA PRO A 75 15.53 -6.75 4.51
C PRO A 75 15.01 -7.61 5.69
N THR A 76 14.28 -8.69 5.38
CA THR A 76 13.81 -9.67 6.38
C THR A 76 14.92 -10.15 7.30
N ASP A 77 16.07 -10.54 6.75
CA ASP A 77 17.15 -11.11 7.55
C ASP A 77 17.79 -10.07 8.49
N ALA A 78 17.90 -8.82 8.02
CA ALA A 78 18.39 -7.72 8.85
C ALA A 78 17.42 -7.41 9.99
N TRP A 79 16.11 -7.38 9.72
CA TRP A 79 15.10 -7.23 10.75
C TRP A 79 15.17 -8.34 11.80
N ASN A 80 15.23 -9.60 11.36
CA ASN A 80 15.27 -10.74 12.27
C ASN A 80 16.50 -10.69 13.18
N LYS A 81 17.66 -10.27 12.65
CA LYS A 81 18.86 -10.03 13.46
C LYS A 81 18.68 -8.91 14.47
N LEU A 82 18.15 -7.75 14.05
CA LEU A 82 17.91 -6.63 14.96
C LEU A 82 16.94 -7.02 16.10
N VAL A 83 15.85 -7.73 15.78
CA VAL A 83 14.92 -8.25 16.80
C VAL A 83 15.61 -9.26 17.72
N SER A 84 16.45 -10.15 17.19
CA SER A 84 17.19 -11.11 18.02
C SER A 84 18.19 -10.44 18.97
N TRP A 85 18.76 -9.30 18.58
CA TRP A 85 19.76 -8.60 19.38
C TRP A 85 19.17 -7.62 20.40
N TYR A 86 18.10 -6.92 20.02
CA TYR A 86 17.55 -5.81 20.81
C TYR A 86 16.14 -6.08 21.33
N GLY A 87 15.45 -7.08 20.80
CA GLY A 87 14.02 -7.27 21.02
C GLY A 87 13.17 -6.24 20.28
N CYS A 88 11.88 -6.30 20.52
CA CYS A 88 10.87 -5.35 20.05
C CYS A 88 10.05 -4.90 21.25
N LEU A 89 9.55 -3.67 21.23
CA LEU A 89 8.65 -3.19 22.26
C LEU A 89 7.43 -4.12 22.36
N GLU A 90 7.05 -4.47 23.59
CA GLU A 90 5.98 -5.44 23.84
C GLU A 90 4.68 -5.04 23.13
N GLY A 91 4.00 -6.03 22.54
CA GLY A 91 2.77 -5.83 21.78
C GLY A 91 2.96 -5.33 20.33
N GLN A 92 4.13 -4.82 19.93
CA GLN A 92 4.36 -4.40 18.55
C GLN A 92 4.64 -5.59 17.63
N SER A 93 3.99 -5.57 16.46
CA SER A 93 4.21 -6.54 15.39
C SER A 93 5.11 -5.96 14.29
N PRO A 94 5.86 -6.80 13.54
CA PRO A 94 6.64 -6.32 12.41
C PRO A 94 5.77 -5.66 11.34
N ILE A 95 6.13 -4.46 10.92
CA ILE A 95 5.51 -3.81 9.75
C ILE A 95 6.08 -4.49 8.51
N VAL A 96 5.28 -5.27 7.79
CA VAL A 96 5.74 -5.97 6.56
C VAL A 96 5.18 -5.27 5.33
N ARG A 97 6.04 -4.97 4.35
CA ARG A 97 5.66 -4.36 3.06
C ARG A 97 6.33 -5.08 1.91
N LYS A 98 5.65 -5.12 0.76
CA LYS A 98 6.09 -5.86 -0.42
C LYS A 98 6.73 -4.91 -1.44
N VAL A 99 7.78 -5.37 -2.11
CA VAL A 99 8.34 -4.70 -3.28
C VAL A 99 7.46 -4.98 -4.49
N ILE A 100 7.04 -3.91 -5.17
CA ILE A 100 6.31 -3.94 -6.42
C ILE A 100 7.13 -3.27 -7.52
N GLU A 101 6.76 -3.52 -8.78
CA GLU A 101 7.24 -2.72 -9.90
C GLU A 101 6.35 -1.50 -10.05
N GLN A 102 6.96 -0.32 -10.13
CA GLN A 102 6.27 0.95 -10.27
C GLN A 102 6.84 1.77 -11.44
N GLY A 103 5.96 2.44 -12.19
CA GLY A 103 6.30 3.36 -13.28
C GLY A 103 5.50 3.04 -14.55
N MET A 104 5.15 4.03 -15.36
CA MET A 104 4.33 3.78 -16.56
C MET A 104 5.18 3.31 -17.77
N PHE A 105 6.33 3.96 -17.99
CA PHE A 105 7.21 3.68 -19.13
C PHE A 105 8.43 2.86 -18.72
N VAL A 106 9.11 3.30 -17.66
CA VAL A 106 10.25 2.59 -17.07
C VAL A 106 9.83 2.07 -15.70
N LYS A 107 9.91 0.75 -15.53
CA LYS A 107 9.53 0.07 -14.29
C LYS A 107 10.73 0.03 -13.34
N HIS A 108 10.53 0.47 -12.11
CA HIS A 108 11.49 0.36 -11.03
C HIS A 108 10.87 -0.41 -9.86
N CYS A 109 11.67 -1.24 -9.19
CA CYS A 109 11.22 -1.90 -7.98
C CYS A 109 11.18 -0.89 -6.82
N LYS A 110 10.03 -0.77 -6.15
CA LYS A 110 9.83 0.09 -4.97
C LYS A 110 9.02 -0.68 -3.92
N VAL A 111 9.30 -0.43 -2.64
CA VAL A 111 8.43 -0.94 -1.57
C VAL A 111 7.11 -0.16 -1.58
N GLU A 112 6.00 -0.89 -1.68
CA GLU A 112 4.67 -0.31 -1.53
C GLU A 112 4.33 -0.24 -0.05
N VAL A 113 4.45 0.96 0.54
CA VAL A 113 4.17 1.18 1.97
C VAL A 113 2.68 1.46 2.22
N TYR A 114 2.01 2.11 1.27
CA TYR A 114 0.59 2.39 1.32
C TYR A 114 -0.09 1.80 0.08
N LEU A 115 -1.18 1.10 0.31
CA LEU A 115 -2.09 0.68 -0.75
C LEU A 115 -2.91 1.88 -1.24
N LEU A 116 -3.38 1.81 -2.48
CA LEU A 116 -4.27 2.80 -3.03
C LEU A 116 -5.69 2.55 -2.53
N GLU A 117 -6.30 3.53 -1.86
CA GLU A 117 -7.74 3.47 -1.55
C GLU A 117 -8.54 3.82 -2.80
N LEU A 118 -9.52 3.00 -3.15
CA LEU A 118 -10.52 3.24 -4.19
C LEU A 118 -11.92 3.21 -3.58
N SER A 119 -12.81 4.06 -4.08
CA SER A 119 -14.20 4.17 -3.68
C SER A 119 -15.07 3.38 -4.67
N LEU A 120 -15.61 2.24 -4.24
CA LEU A 120 -16.31 1.29 -5.10
C LEU A 120 -17.82 1.44 -4.96
N TYR A 121 -18.56 1.43 -6.07
CA TYR A 121 -20.03 1.47 -6.06
C TYR A 121 -20.64 0.62 -7.18
N GLU A 122 -21.90 0.24 -7.02
CA GLU A 122 -22.71 -0.42 -8.06
C GLU A 122 -23.54 0.62 -8.79
N ASN A 123 -23.60 0.57 -10.13
CA ASN A 123 -24.23 1.63 -10.94
C ASN A 123 -25.73 1.84 -10.61
N ASN A 124 -26.44 0.79 -10.15
CA ASN A 124 -27.83 0.86 -9.74
C ASN A 124 -28.04 1.39 -8.30
N ASN A 125 -26.97 1.59 -7.53
CA ASN A 125 -27.00 2.04 -6.14
C ASN A 125 -25.76 2.90 -5.82
N MET A 126 -25.81 4.15 -6.26
CA MET A 126 -24.72 5.13 -6.04
C MET A 126 -24.63 5.64 -4.59
N GLU A 127 -25.63 5.37 -3.75
CA GLU A 127 -25.58 5.77 -2.33
C GLU A 127 -24.61 4.89 -1.53
N LYS A 128 -24.45 3.63 -1.95
CA LYS A 128 -23.59 2.66 -1.27
C LYS A 128 -22.17 2.65 -1.85
N VAL A 129 -21.35 3.59 -1.37
CA VAL A 129 -19.92 3.64 -1.68
C VAL A 129 -19.11 2.90 -0.63
N ILE A 130 -18.31 1.90 -1.05
CA ILE A 130 -17.45 1.10 -0.19
C ILE A 130 -15.98 1.40 -0.52
N LYS A 131 -15.23 1.87 0.47
CA LYS A 131 -13.78 2.06 0.35
C LYS A 131 -13.03 0.73 0.43
N GLN A 132 -12.09 0.51 -0.48
CA GLN A 132 -11.20 -0.66 -0.50
C GLN A 132 -9.78 -0.27 -0.86
N HIS A 133 -8.83 -1.10 -0.44
CA HIS A 133 -7.40 -0.86 -0.66
C HIS A 133 -6.85 -1.87 -1.67
N PHE A 134 -6.13 -1.37 -2.67
CA PHE A 134 -5.52 -2.16 -3.74
C PHE A 134 -4.04 -1.83 -3.90
N SER A 135 -3.24 -2.84 -4.27
CA SER A 135 -1.88 -2.59 -4.72
C SER A 135 -1.89 -1.85 -6.05
N LYS A 136 -0.92 -0.98 -6.28
CA LYS A 136 -0.65 -0.41 -7.60
C LYS A 136 -0.35 -1.47 -8.66
N ALA A 137 0.08 -2.67 -8.23
CA ALA A 137 0.33 -3.81 -9.08
C ALA A 137 -0.88 -4.74 -9.26
N ASP A 138 -1.98 -4.53 -8.54
CA ASP A 138 -3.22 -5.26 -8.76
C ASP A 138 -3.80 -4.89 -10.13
N THR A 139 -4.59 -5.78 -10.72
CA THR A 139 -5.19 -5.58 -12.04
C THR A 139 -6.63 -5.08 -11.95
N VAL A 140 -7.14 -4.52 -13.05
CA VAL A 140 -8.57 -4.20 -13.22
C VAL A 140 -9.45 -5.43 -12.95
N ASP A 141 -9.06 -6.62 -13.40
CA ASP A 141 -9.74 -7.88 -13.08
C ASP A 141 -9.79 -8.18 -11.57
N THR A 142 -8.73 -7.82 -10.83
CA THR A 142 -8.70 -7.97 -9.36
C THR A 142 -9.72 -7.04 -8.70
N ILE A 143 -9.83 -5.79 -9.19
CA ILE A 143 -10.84 -4.84 -8.74
C ILE A 143 -12.25 -5.39 -9.04
N GLU A 144 -12.50 -5.86 -10.27
CA GLU A 144 -13.80 -6.39 -10.67
C GLU A 144 -14.24 -7.56 -9.79
N LYS A 145 -13.35 -8.54 -9.58
CA LYS A 145 -13.61 -9.70 -8.71
C LYS A 145 -13.94 -9.29 -7.28
N LYS A 146 -13.24 -8.27 -6.76
CA LYS A 146 -13.51 -7.72 -5.43
C LYS A 146 -14.89 -7.04 -5.40
N MET A 147 -15.22 -6.23 -6.39
CA MET A 147 -16.53 -5.57 -6.51
C MET A 147 -17.66 -6.59 -6.63
N ARG A 148 -17.51 -7.63 -7.45
CA ARG A 148 -18.49 -8.72 -7.56
C ARG A 148 -18.76 -9.39 -6.22
N THR A 149 -17.72 -9.60 -5.42
CA THR A 149 -17.85 -10.16 -4.08
C THR A 149 -18.59 -9.20 -3.14
N LEU A 150 -18.24 -7.91 -3.15
CA LEU A 150 -18.84 -6.89 -2.27
C LEU A 150 -20.31 -6.61 -2.58
N PHE A 151 -20.67 -6.63 -3.87
CA PHE A 151 -22.02 -6.35 -4.35
C PHE A 151 -22.82 -7.62 -4.67
N SER A 152 -22.28 -8.80 -4.33
CA SER A 152 -22.94 -10.10 -4.55
C SER A 152 -23.36 -10.35 -6.01
N ILE A 153 -22.53 -9.91 -6.98
CA ILE A 153 -22.79 -10.06 -8.41
C ILE A 153 -22.37 -11.46 -8.88
N PRO A 154 -23.27 -12.27 -9.48
CA PRO A 154 -22.93 -13.60 -9.97
C PRO A 154 -21.82 -13.59 -11.02
N THR A 155 -20.92 -14.56 -10.98
CA THR A 155 -19.80 -14.69 -11.93
C THR A 155 -20.23 -14.86 -13.39
N LYS A 156 -21.44 -15.36 -13.64
CA LYS A 156 -22.01 -15.52 -14.98
C LYS A 156 -22.56 -14.22 -15.58
N LYS A 157 -22.81 -13.19 -14.78
CA LYS A 157 -23.30 -11.90 -15.27
C LYS A 157 -22.14 -11.13 -15.90
N GLU A 158 -22.34 -10.64 -17.13
CA GLU A 158 -21.43 -9.70 -17.76
C GLU A 158 -21.42 -8.38 -16.97
N THR A 159 -20.24 -7.79 -16.82
CA THR A 159 -20.08 -6.49 -16.15
C THR A 159 -19.13 -5.58 -16.91
N GLN A 160 -19.26 -4.28 -16.68
CA GLN A 160 -18.32 -3.26 -17.12
C GLN A 160 -17.83 -2.47 -15.90
N LEU A 161 -16.54 -2.14 -15.89
CA LEU A 161 -15.97 -1.25 -14.90
C LEU A 161 -15.78 0.14 -15.49
N TRP A 162 -16.09 1.14 -14.69
CA TRP A 162 -16.06 2.53 -15.07
C TRP A 162 -15.30 3.35 -14.03
N SER A 163 -14.35 4.13 -14.51
CA SER A 163 -13.57 5.07 -13.72
C SER A 163 -14.16 6.47 -13.85
N LYS A 164 -14.49 7.10 -12.73
CA LYS A 164 -14.98 8.48 -12.70
C LYS A 164 -13.81 9.42 -12.36
N TYR A 165 -13.44 10.28 -13.32
CA TYR A 165 -12.29 11.19 -13.17
C TYR A 165 -12.71 12.57 -12.63
N LEU A 166 -13.58 13.26 -13.36
CA LEU A 166 -14.25 14.52 -12.98
C LEU A 166 -15.77 14.26 -12.94
N SER A 167 -16.56 15.19 -12.36
CA SER A 167 -17.96 14.91 -11.95
C SER A 167 -18.83 14.21 -13.01
N ASN A 168 -18.55 14.41 -14.31
CA ASN A 168 -19.34 13.88 -15.41
C ASN A 168 -18.53 13.07 -16.46
N ILE A 169 -17.23 12.82 -16.24
CA ILE A 169 -16.41 12.07 -17.21
C ILE A 169 -16.19 10.66 -16.67
N TYR A 170 -16.79 9.69 -17.38
CA TYR A 170 -16.64 8.26 -17.13
C TYR A 170 -15.78 7.66 -18.24
N GLU A 171 -14.73 6.94 -17.83
CA GLU A 171 -13.87 6.17 -18.73
C GLU A 171 -14.02 4.69 -18.41
N GLN A 172 -14.26 3.89 -19.45
CA GLN A 172 -14.40 2.44 -19.27
C GLN A 172 -13.02 1.79 -19.07
N LEU A 173 -12.89 0.97 -18.03
CA LEU A 173 -11.70 0.15 -17.79
C LEU A 173 -11.78 -1.14 -18.61
N THR A 174 -11.40 -1.06 -19.89
CA THR A 174 -11.62 -2.15 -20.87
C THR A 174 -10.59 -3.27 -20.81
N ASN A 175 -9.36 -3.00 -20.34
CA ASN A 175 -8.31 -4.01 -20.29
C ASN A 175 -8.20 -4.64 -18.88
N PRO A 176 -8.70 -5.88 -18.67
CA PRO A 176 -8.69 -6.54 -17.36
C PRO A 176 -7.29 -6.82 -16.81
N LYS A 177 -6.27 -6.88 -17.69
CA LYS A 177 -4.87 -7.11 -17.30
C LYS A 177 -4.12 -5.82 -16.96
N CYS A 178 -4.71 -4.66 -17.24
CA CYS A 178 -4.13 -3.37 -16.90
C CYS A 178 -3.98 -3.28 -15.38
N THR A 179 -2.84 -2.81 -14.90
CA THR A 179 -2.64 -2.62 -13.46
C THR A 179 -3.28 -1.33 -12.98
N VAL A 180 -3.55 -1.21 -11.68
CA VAL A 180 -4.07 0.01 -11.05
C VAL A 180 -3.25 1.25 -11.42
N GLN A 181 -1.91 1.14 -11.41
CA GLN A 181 -1.04 2.25 -11.84
C GLN A 181 -1.08 2.52 -13.35
N ASP A 182 -1.16 1.48 -14.18
CA ASP A 182 -1.13 1.65 -15.64
C ASP A 182 -2.46 2.21 -16.15
N ALA A 183 -3.56 1.93 -15.43
CA ALA A 183 -4.87 2.54 -15.61
C ALA A 183 -4.96 3.98 -15.09
N GLY A 184 -3.86 4.53 -14.52
CA GLY A 184 -3.82 5.91 -14.03
C GLY A 184 -4.73 6.16 -12.83
N LEU A 185 -5.09 5.12 -12.07
CA LEU A 185 -6.00 5.27 -10.95
C LEU A 185 -5.31 5.97 -9.77
N PHE A 186 -6.04 6.84 -9.07
CA PHE A 186 -5.53 7.62 -7.95
C PHE A 186 -6.35 7.44 -6.67
N HIS A 187 -5.78 7.91 -5.56
CA HIS A 187 -6.33 7.69 -4.22
C HIS A 187 -7.71 8.34 -4.09
N GLY A 188 -8.68 7.59 -3.57
CA GLY A 188 -10.06 8.03 -3.38
C GLY A 188 -10.93 7.97 -4.64
N GLN A 189 -10.38 7.58 -5.79
CA GLN A 189 -11.11 7.58 -7.06
C GLN A 189 -12.33 6.66 -7.04
N LEU A 190 -13.41 7.11 -7.69
CA LEU A 190 -14.67 6.39 -7.78
C LEU A 190 -14.64 5.38 -8.93
N ILE A 191 -14.88 4.11 -8.61
CA ILE A 191 -14.99 3.01 -9.57
C ILE A 191 -16.40 2.42 -9.48
N GLY A 192 -17.12 2.47 -10.60
CA GLY A 192 -18.46 1.91 -10.75
C GLY A 192 -18.41 0.55 -11.42
N ILE A 193 -19.18 -0.41 -10.91
CA ILE A 193 -19.47 -1.66 -11.62
C ILE A 193 -20.89 -1.62 -12.16
N GLU A 194 -21.00 -1.86 -13.45
CA GLU A 194 -22.27 -1.96 -14.16
C GLU A 194 -22.52 -3.43 -14.51
N VAL A 195 -23.74 -3.90 -14.27
CA VAL A 195 -24.17 -5.28 -14.53
C VAL A 195 -25.12 -5.26 -15.72
N LYS A 196 -24.88 -6.15 -16.69
CA LYS A 196 -25.75 -6.27 -17.88
C LYS A 196 -27.15 -6.72 -17.49
N ASN A 197 -28.16 -6.09 -18.07
CA ASN A 197 -29.56 -6.45 -17.87
C ASN A 197 -29.88 -7.83 -18.47
N GLU A 198 -31.00 -8.43 -18.04
CA GLU A 198 -31.45 -9.74 -18.53
C GLU A 198 -31.87 -9.71 -19.99
N ASP A 199 -32.37 -8.56 -20.47
CA ASP A 199 -32.70 -8.30 -21.87
C ASP A 199 -31.46 -8.06 -22.76
N GLY A 200 -30.25 -8.15 -22.18
CA GLY A 200 -28.98 -7.96 -22.87
C GLY A 200 -28.54 -6.50 -23.03
N THR A 201 -29.34 -5.54 -22.58
CA THR A 201 -28.99 -4.11 -22.60
C THR A 201 -28.05 -3.74 -21.45
N TRP A 202 -27.34 -2.62 -21.62
CA TRP A 202 -26.58 -2.00 -20.53
C TRP A 202 -27.45 -0.91 -19.87
N PRO A 203 -27.54 -0.86 -18.53
CA PRO A 203 -28.27 0.17 -17.80
C PRO A 203 -27.94 1.61 -18.21
N GLY A 204 -26.71 1.84 -18.70
CA GLY A 204 -26.17 3.16 -18.96
C GLY A 204 -25.80 3.87 -17.66
N HIS A 205 -24.88 4.83 -17.73
CA HIS A 205 -24.66 5.71 -16.59
C HIS A 205 -25.86 6.65 -16.44
N VAL A 206 -26.52 6.54 -15.29
CA VAL A 206 -27.48 7.57 -14.87
C VAL A 206 -26.66 8.83 -14.61
N LEU A 207 -26.56 9.69 -15.63
CA LEU A 207 -26.09 11.06 -15.48
C LEU A 207 -27.12 11.78 -14.60
N HIS A 208 -26.99 11.71 -13.28
CA HIS A 208 -27.71 12.66 -12.45
C HIS A 208 -27.14 14.06 -12.73
N PRO A 209 -27.97 15.03 -13.15
CA PRO A 209 -27.59 16.42 -13.04
C PRO A 209 -27.34 16.73 -11.55
N LYS A 210 -26.42 17.66 -11.31
CA LYS A 210 -26.03 18.17 -9.99
C LYS A 210 -27.21 18.48 -9.08
#